data_AF-A0A2U1JWI6-F1
#
_entry.id   AF-A0A2U1JWI6-F1
#
_cell.length_a   1.000
_cell.length_b   1.000
_cell.length_c   1.000
_cell.angle_alpha   90.00
_cell.angle_beta   90.00
_cell.angle_gamma   90.00
#
_symmetry.space_group_name_H-M   'P 1'
#
loop_
_entity.id
_entity.type
_entity.pdbx_description
1 polymer ?
#
loop_
_entity_poly.entity_id
_entity_poly.type
_entity_poly.pdbx_seq_one_letter_code
_entity_poly.pdbx_strand_id
1 'polypeptide(L)'
;MKNLISILFVALSFYSCNDITDDNGQNCGSITNVVYESFSYCGVLKENPKQPSFIIVNSNEEMQKLFTACATFDVALPDFTQKRILGLLAGPKPTGGYSIKIQSVVEDDCQIIVEYFETTGGDGALSQVITYPTDYVVLPKSSKPVFFKKVNKINNYATIGTYVGECSGSDCQQFFRIEKEKVLRYLKVNYGSYDFNQYNYKALGFKDDFTAFLSKIPTEIAALKGQTKTFGSPDSHDQGGIYFEWSQGGVMTKVYLDIDNSADQTQNIILFKKVIQDKIAELKTKA
;
A
#
# COMPACT_ATOMS: atom_id res chain seq x y z
N MET A 1 37.99 -19.73 -13.84
CA MET A 1 37.80 -19.91 -12.39
C MET A 1 36.32 -19.69 -12.11
N LYS A 2 35.57 -20.74 -11.77
CA LYS A 2 34.14 -20.64 -11.44
C LYS A 2 34.06 -20.16 -10.00
N ASN A 3 33.83 -18.87 -9.80
CA ASN A 3 33.57 -18.33 -8.47
C ASN A 3 32.17 -18.79 -8.05
N LEU A 4 32.10 -19.68 -7.07
CA LEU A 4 30.87 -20.01 -6.34
C LEU A 4 30.44 -18.75 -5.58
N ILE A 5 29.50 -18.02 -6.17
CA ILE A 5 28.85 -16.85 -5.56
C ILE A 5 27.62 -17.36 -4.82
N SER A 6 27.65 -17.29 -3.50
CA SER A 6 26.54 -17.67 -2.64
C SER A 6 25.45 -16.59 -2.71
N ILE A 7 24.42 -16.81 -3.52
CA ILE A 7 23.20 -16.00 -3.52
C ILE A 7 22.38 -16.47 -2.31
N LEU A 8 22.31 -15.65 -1.27
CA LEU A 8 21.59 -16.00 -0.05
C LEU A 8 20.08 -15.77 -0.26
N PHE A 9 19.41 -16.73 -0.90
CA PHE A 9 17.96 -16.86 -0.79
C PHE A 9 17.63 -17.34 0.62
N VAL A 10 17.38 -16.42 1.54
CA VAL A 10 16.98 -16.77 2.90
C VAL A 10 15.55 -17.30 2.82
N ALA A 11 15.36 -18.57 3.18
CA ALA A 11 14.04 -19.15 3.34
C ALA A 11 13.26 -18.34 4.38
N LEU A 12 11.98 -18.07 4.10
CA LEU A 12 11.09 -17.41 5.06
C LEU A 12 11.03 -18.27 6.33
N SER A 13 11.70 -17.84 7.40
CA SER A 13 11.56 -18.46 8.72
C SER A 13 10.17 -18.12 9.24
N PHE A 14 9.21 -19.01 9.02
CA PHE A 14 7.87 -18.91 9.55
C PHE A 14 7.89 -19.14 11.06
N TYR A 15 7.81 -18.08 11.85
CA TYR A 15 7.52 -18.21 13.28
C TYR A 15 6.02 -18.49 13.44
N SER A 16 5.65 -19.75 13.59
CA SER A 16 4.39 -20.11 14.25
C SER A 16 4.53 -19.74 15.73
N CYS A 17 3.58 -19.01 16.29
CA CYS A 17 3.52 -18.78 17.74
C CYS A 17 3.55 -20.13 18.48
N ASN A 18 4.68 -20.42 19.10
CA ASN A 18 4.71 -21.18 20.34
C ASN A 18 5.17 -20.20 21.42
N ASP A 19 4.47 -20.20 22.54
CA ASP A 19 4.80 -19.43 23.73
C ASP A 19 6.26 -19.69 24.11
N ILE A 20 7.11 -18.69 23.89
CA ILE A 20 8.47 -18.68 24.43
C ILE A 20 8.35 -18.14 25.85
N THR A 21 8.09 -19.05 26.78
CA THR A 21 8.52 -18.87 28.17
C THR A 21 10.00 -19.20 28.23
N ASP A 22 10.86 -18.22 27.95
CA ASP A 22 12.27 -18.27 28.32
C ASP A 22 12.64 -17.01 29.10
N ASP A 23 13.25 -17.25 30.25
CA ASP A 23 13.44 -16.35 31.40
C ASP A 23 14.58 -15.34 31.20
N ASN A 24 14.68 -14.79 29.98
CA ASN A 24 15.61 -13.71 29.62
C ASN A 24 15.03 -12.92 28.44
N GLY A 25 13.80 -12.44 28.62
CA GLY A 25 13.08 -11.65 27.62
C GLY A 25 13.84 -10.36 27.33
N GLN A 26 14.64 -10.37 26.26
CA GLN A 26 15.26 -9.17 25.74
C GLN A 26 14.14 -8.17 25.46
N ASN A 27 14.15 -7.05 26.18
CA ASN A 27 13.15 -6.01 26.01
C ASN A 27 13.38 -5.33 24.66
N CYS A 28 12.60 -5.73 23.66
CA CYS A 28 12.67 -5.18 22.31
C CYS A 28 11.89 -3.88 22.13
N GLY A 29 11.45 -3.24 23.22
CA GLY A 29 10.76 -1.95 23.15
C GLY A 29 9.37 -2.04 22.56
N SER A 30 8.84 -0.89 22.12
CA SER A 30 7.49 -0.79 21.54
C SER A 30 7.52 -0.95 20.03
N ILE A 31 6.52 -1.62 19.49
CA ILE A 31 6.33 -1.77 18.04
C ILE A 31 5.88 -0.44 17.44
N THR A 32 6.54 -0.02 16.37
CA THR A 32 6.24 1.18 15.59
C THR A 32 6.05 0.84 14.11
N ASN A 33 5.32 1.66 13.36
CA ASN A 33 5.17 1.46 11.92
C ASN A 33 6.33 2.08 11.17
N VAL A 34 6.83 1.38 10.16
CA VAL A 34 7.92 1.85 9.30
C VAL A 34 7.34 2.67 8.15
N VAL A 35 8.00 3.77 7.80
CA VAL A 35 7.72 4.53 6.57
C VAL A 35 8.27 3.74 5.39
N TYR A 36 7.48 3.52 4.34
CA TYR A 36 7.93 2.81 3.14
C TYR A 36 7.19 3.24 1.89
N GLU A 37 7.80 3.03 0.72
CA GLU A 37 7.24 3.43 -0.57
C GLU A 37 7.04 2.20 -1.45
N SER A 38 5.96 2.13 -2.23
CA SER A 38 5.83 1.11 -3.26
C SER A 38 6.91 1.29 -4.31
N PHE A 39 7.48 0.19 -4.79
CA PHE A 39 8.48 0.20 -5.83
C PHE A 39 8.01 -0.62 -7.02
N SER A 40 7.94 0.01 -8.19
CA SER A 40 7.70 -0.68 -9.44
C SER A 40 8.99 -0.69 -10.24
N TYR A 41 9.45 -1.88 -10.58
CA TYR A 41 10.68 -2.07 -11.33
C TYR A 41 10.37 -2.89 -12.58
N CYS A 42 10.69 -2.34 -13.75
CA CYS A 42 10.48 -3.01 -15.03
C CYS A 42 11.49 -4.11 -15.34
N GLY A 43 12.58 -4.19 -14.57
CA GLY A 43 13.59 -5.22 -14.78
C GLY A 43 13.06 -6.59 -14.34
N VAL A 44 13.45 -7.62 -15.09
CA VAL A 44 13.05 -9.01 -14.81
C VAL A 44 14.12 -9.67 -13.96
N LEU A 45 13.72 -10.44 -12.94
CA LEU A 45 14.64 -11.28 -12.20
C LEU A 45 15.36 -12.25 -13.15
N LYS A 46 16.68 -12.33 -13.03
CA LYS A 46 17.50 -13.23 -13.87
C LYS A 46 17.23 -14.70 -13.56
N GLU A 47 16.89 -15.00 -12.31
CA GLU A 47 16.49 -16.33 -11.87
C GLU A 47 15.21 -16.22 -11.03
N ASN A 48 14.20 -16.97 -11.41
CA ASN A 48 12.96 -17.04 -10.66
C ASN A 48 13.12 -17.99 -9.45
N PRO A 49 12.58 -17.63 -8.28
CA PRO A 49 12.72 -18.47 -7.10
C PRO A 49 11.86 -19.73 -7.24
N LYS A 50 12.39 -20.86 -6.77
CA LYS A 50 11.69 -22.16 -6.80
C LYS A 50 10.64 -22.30 -5.71
N GLN A 51 10.73 -21.49 -4.65
CA GLN A 51 9.84 -21.47 -3.49
C GLN A 51 9.61 -20.02 -3.05
N PRO A 52 8.58 -19.74 -2.24
CA PRO A 52 8.41 -18.42 -1.64
C PRO A 52 9.68 -17.95 -0.94
N SER A 53 10.11 -16.73 -1.23
CA SER A 53 11.35 -16.14 -0.71
C SER A 53 11.26 -14.62 -0.71
N PHE A 54 12.32 -13.99 -0.21
CA PHE A 54 12.46 -12.54 -0.27
C PHE A 54 13.87 -12.16 -0.72
N ILE A 55 14.02 -10.93 -1.16
CA ILE A 55 15.31 -10.32 -1.47
C ILE A 55 15.42 -8.97 -0.75
N ILE A 56 16.63 -8.65 -0.31
CA ILE A 56 17.00 -7.32 0.16
C ILE A 56 18.07 -6.79 -0.78
N VAL A 57 17.86 -5.60 -1.33
CA VAL A 57 18.80 -4.95 -2.24
C VAL A 57 19.28 -3.63 -1.63
N ASN A 58 20.58 -3.54 -1.39
CA ASN A 58 21.26 -2.44 -0.70
C ASN A 58 22.21 -1.65 -1.59
N SER A 59 22.27 -1.96 -2.89
CA SER A 59 23.19 -1.30 -3.83
C SER A 59 22.76 -1.45 -5.29
N ASN A 60 23.31 -0.58 -6.14
CA ASN A 60 23.14 -0.67 -7.59
C ASN A 60 23.76 -1.96 -8.15
N GLU A 61 24.88 -2.40 -7.59
CA GLU A 61 25.56 -3.63 -7.99
C GLU A 61 24.69 -4.87 -7.70
N GLU A 62 23.99 -4.90 -6.57
CA GLU A 62 23.03 -5.95 -6.25
C GLU A 62 21.81 -5.92 -7.19
N MET A 63 21.28 -4.74 -7.53
CA MET A 63 20.23 -4.61 -8.57
C MET A 63 20.67 -5.22 -9.90
N GLN A 64 21.86 -4.88 -10.38
CA GLN A 64 22.41 -5.42 -11.63
C GLN A 64 22.71 -6.92 -11.57
N LYS A 65 23.05 -7.45 -10.39
CA LYS A 65 23.27 -8.89 -10.20
C LYS A 65 21.97 -9.67 -10.25
N LEU A 66 20.91 -9.17 -9.61
CA LEU A 66 19.64 -9.89 -9.46
C LEU A 66 18.70 -9.72 -10.66
N PHE A 67 18.74 -8.55 -11.30
CA PHE A 67 17.80 -8.20 -12.36
C PHE A 67 18.49 -7.93 -13.69
N THR A 68 17.79 -8.25 -14.76
CA THR A 68 18.06 -7.68 -16.08
C THR A 68 17.58 -6.23 -16.08
N ALA A 69 18.38 -5.33 -16.65
CA ALA A 69 18.03 -3.92 -16.75
C ALA A 69 16.78 -3.71 -17.59
N CYS A 70 16.05 -2.62 -17.33
CA CYS A 70 14.94 -2.20 -18.16
C CYS A 70 15.43 -1.84 -19.57
N ALA A 71 14.71 -2.27 -20.61
CA ALA A 71 15.13 -2.05 -21.99
C ALA A 71 14.96 -0.60 -22.49
N THR A 72 14.05 0.16 -21.88
CA THR A 72 13.52 1.40 -22.49
C THR A 72 13.29 2.56 -21.53
N PHE A 73 13.55 2.39 -20.22
CA PHE A 73 13.31 3.42 -19.22
C PHE A 73 14.37 3.41 -18.12
N ASP A 74 14.92 4.59 -17.82
CA ASP A 74 15.66 4.82 -16.58
C ASP A 74 14.66 4.84 -15.41
N VAL A 75 14.51 3.70 -14.75
CA VAL A 75 13.83 3.67 -13.46
C VAL A 75 14.75 4.30 -12.44
N ALA A 76 14.28 5.39 -11.82
CA ALA A 76 15.00 6.02 -10.72
C ALA A 76 15.12 5.01 -9.56
N LEU A 77 16.35 4.56 -9.31
CA LEU A 77 16.67 3.73 -8.16
C LEU A 77 16.72 4.58 -6.89
N PRO A 78 16.36 4.02 -5.73
CA PRO A 78 16.46 4.75 -4.48
C PRO A 78 17.92 5.04 -4.13
N ASP A 79 18.14 6.08 -3.31
CA ASP A 79 19.44 6.31 -2.69
C ASP A 79 19.77 5.18 -1.70
N PHE A 80 20.57 4.22 -2.15
CA PHE A 80 20.97 3.05 -1.38
C PHE A 80 21.87 3.35 -0.17
N THR A 81 22.33 4.59 0.00
CA THR A 81 23.02 4.98 1.24
C THR A 81 22.03 5.12 2.40
N GLN A 82 20.80 5.56 2.13
CA GLN A 82 19.75 5.80 3.12
C GLN A 82 18.62 4.78 3.07
N LYS A 83 18.42 4.14 1.92
CA LYS A 83 17.29 3.26 1.63
C LYS A 83 17.78 1.88 1.17
N ARG A 84 16.86 0.92 1.11
CA ARG A 84 17.02 -0.41 0.55
C ARG A 84 15.73 -0.86 -0.10
N ILE A 85 15.79 -1.81 -1.03
CA ILE A 85 14.59 -2.42 -1.61
C ILE A 85 14.37 -3.76 -0.90
N LEU A 86 13.13 -4.02 -0.50
CA LEU A 86 12.64 -5.32 -0.10
C LEU A 86 11.74 -5.86 -1.22
N GLY A 87 12.03 -7.06 -1.71
CA GLY A 87 11.16 -7.79 -2.63
C GLY A 87 10.58 -9.04 -1.97
N LEU A 88 9.27 -9.20 -2.02
CA LEU A 88 8.57 -10.45 -1.73
C LEU A 88 8.34 -11.22 -3.01
N LEU A 89 8.73 -12.49 -3.01
CA LEU A 89 8.63 -13.36 -4.17
C LEU A 89 7.79 -14.59 -3.80
N ALA A 90 6.65 -14.79 -4.47
CA ALA A 90 5.72 -15.86 -4.11
C ALA A 90 6.16 -17.27 -4.58
N GLY A 91 7.24 -17.37 -5.34
CA GLY A 91 7.61 -18.59 -6.06
C GLY A 91 6.66 -18.89 -7.23
N PRO A 92 6.76 -20.08 -7.85
CA PRO A 92 5.91 -20.47 -8.97
C PRO A 92 4.45 -20.64 -8.51
N LYS A 93 3.51 -20.01 -9.22
CA LYS A 93 2.07 -20.17 -9.04
C LYS A 93 1.42 -20.71 -10.31
N PRO A 94 0.41 -21.59 -10.22
CA PRO A 94 -0.09 -22.34 -11.37
C PRO A 94 -0.93 -21.52 -12.36
N THR A 95 -1.40 -20.33 -11.95
CA THR A 95 -2.22 -19.46 -12.80
C THR A 95 -1.86 -17.99 -12.60
N GLY A 96 -2.35 -17.12 -13.48
CA GLY A 96 -2.20 -15.66 -13.36
C GLY A 96 -3.05 -15.00 -12.25
N GLY A 97 -3.94 -15.75 -11.59
CA GLY A 97 -4.82 -15.20 -10.54
C GLY A 97 -4.19 -15.07 -9.16
N TYR A 98 -2.91 -15.40 -9.01
CA TYR A 98 -2.20 -15.33 -7.73
C TYR A 98 -1.52 -13.97 -7.56
N SER A 99 -1.54 -13.45 -6.34
CA SER A 99 -0.75 -12.28 -5.97
C SER A 99 -0.10 -12.47 -4.60
N ILE A 100 0.98 -11.73 -4.36
CA ILE A 100 1.59 -11.54 -3.04
C ILE A 100 1.69 -10.04 -2.82
N LYS A 101 1.37 -9.56 -1.61
CA LYS A 101 1.38 -8.13 -1.28
C LYS A 101 1.86 -7.87 0.14
N ILE A 102 2.69 -6.84 0.29
CA ILE A 102 3.10 -6.31 1.59
C ILE A 102 1.93 -5.52 2.19
N GLN A 103 1.43 -6.01 3.32
CA GLN A 103 0.33 -5.40 4.05
C GLN A 103 0.80 -4.34 5.05
N SER A 104 1.87 -4.59 5.78
CA SER A 104 2.42 -3.63 6.73
C SER A 104 3.91 -3.93 6.96
N VAL A 105 4.64 -2.91 7.40
CA VAL A 105 6.00 -3.08 7.89
C VAL A 105 6.07 -2.37 9.23
N VAL A 106 6.39 -3.13 10.27
CA VAL A 106 6.55 -2.64 11.62
C VAL A 106 7.93 -2.99 12.14
N GLU A 107 8.41 -2.26 13.12
CA GLU A 107 9.68 -2.55 13.76
C GLU A 107 9.63 -2.28 15.25
N ASP A 108 10.47 -2.99 15.96
CA ASP A 108 10.82 -2.75 17.36
C ASP A 108 12.34 -2.54 17.44
N ASP A 109 12.94 -2.47 18.62
CA ASP A 109 14.39 -2.23 18.75
C ASP A 109 15.25 -3.40 18.26
N CYS A 110 14.69 -4.60 18.18
CA CYS A 110 15.38 -5.84 17.83
C CYS A 110 15.23 -6.21 16.35
N GLN A 111 14.08 -5.94 15.74
CA GLN A 111 13.71 -6.55 14.46
C GLN A 111 12.72 -5.73 13.63
N ILE A 112 12.63 -6.08 12.35
CA ILE A 112 11.60 -5.60 11.43
C ILE A 112 10.68 -6.76 11.09
N ILE A 113 9.37 -6.57 11.21
CA ILE A 113 8.34 -7.55 10.84
C ILE A 113 7.61 -7.01 9.61
N VAL A 114 7.65 -7.79 8.53
CA VAL A 114 6.91 -7.55 7.29
C VAL A 114 5.68 -8.44 7.30
N GLU A 115 4.51 -7.82 7.45
CA GLU A 115 3.25 -8.54 7.31
C GLU A 115 2.83 -8.55 5.84
N TYR A 116 2.48 -9.73 5.33
CA TYR A 116 2.11 -9.90 3.93
C TYR A 116 0.93 -10.84 3.76
N PHE A 117 0.19 -10.71 2.66
CA PHE A 117 -0.84 -11.67 2.29
C PHE A 117 -0.61 -12.17 0.87
N GLU A 118 -1.21 -13.33 0.59
CA GLU A 118 -1.34 -13.85 -0.77
C GLU A 118 -2.82 -13.92 -1.11
N THR A 119 -3.17 -13.69 -2.37
CA THR A 119 -4.51 -13.96 -2.89
C THR A 119 -4.46 -15.11 -3.88
N THR A 120 -5.52 -15.91 -3.88
CA THR A 120 -5.73 -16.99 -4.84
C THR A 120 -6.95 -16.66 -5.68
N GLY A 121 -6.82 -16.76 -7.00
CA GLY A 121 -7.95 -16.63 -7.91
C GLY A 121 -8.30 -15.18 -8.22
N GLY A 122 -8.40 -14.88 -9.52
CA GLY A 122 -9.28 -13.81 -10.00
C GLY A 122 -10.64 -14.44 -10.32
N ASP A 123 -11.70 -13.64 -10.28
CA ASP A 123 -13.02 -14.07 -10.75
C ASP A 123 -12.96 -14.31 -12.27
N GLY A 124 -13.29 -15.53 -12.71
CA GLY A 124 -13.38 -15.89 -14.14
C GLY A 124 -12.32 -16.87 -14.64
N ALA A 125 -12.24 -17.01 -15.97
CA ALA A 125 -11.30 -17.93 -16.62
C ALA A 125 -9.86 -17.43 -16.45
N LEU A 126 -9.04 -18.22 -15.75
CA LEU A 126 -7.63 -17.91 -15.53
C LEU A 126 -6.75 -18.63 -16.55
N SER A 127 -5.73 -17.92 -17.04
CA SER A 127 -4.66 -18.52 -17.82
C SER A 127 -3.91 -19.56 -16.98
N GLN A 128 -3.79 -20.78 -17.50
CA GLN A 128 -3.00 -21.87 -16.92
C GLN A 128 -1.52 -21.74 -17.31
N VAL A 129 -0.93 -20.62 -16.96
CA VAL A 129 0.50 -20.36 -17.17
C VAL A 129 1.14 -20.14 -15.81
N ILE A 130 2.31 -20.77 -15.61
CA ILE A 130 3.09 -20.58 -14.38
C ILE A 130 3.49 -19.11 -14.29
N THR A 131 3.12 -18.47 -13.19
CA THR A 131 3.48 -17.09 -12.89
C THR A 131 4.38 -17.00 -11.66
N TYR A 132 5.04 -15.87 -11.49
CA TYR A 132 5.90 -15.58 -10.35
C TYR A 132 5.50 -14.23 -9.73
N PRO A 133 4.41 -14.18 -8.95
CA PRO A 133 3.97 -12.94 -8.34
C PRO A 133 5.04 -12.34 -7.42
N THR A 134 5.21 -11.03 -7.50
CA THR A 134 6.17 -10.28 -6.70
C THR A 134 5.57 -8.96 -6.20
N ASP A 135 6.13 -8.45 -5.10
CA ASP A 135 5.84 -7.12 -4.60
C ASP A 135 7.12 -6.50 -4.07
N TYR A 136 7.39 -5.24 -4.44
CA TYR A 136 8.60 -4.54 -4.02
C TYR A 136 8.24 -3.25 -3.29
N VAL A 137 8.99 -2.95 -2.23
CA VAL A 137 8.92 -1.70 -1.50
C VAL A 137 10.31 -1.16 -1.22
N VAL A 138 10.42 0.16 -1.12
CA VAL A 138 11.61 0.84 -0.61
C VAL A 138 11.44 1.10 0.88
N LEU A 139 12.42 0.66 1.66
CA LEU A 139 12.50 0.82 3.10
C LEU A 139 13.69 1.72 3.48
N PRO A 140 13.65 2.40 4.63
CA PRO A 140 14.85 2.91 5.27
C PRO A 140 15.88 1.80 5.47
N LYS A 141 17.16 2.15 5.34
CA LYS A 141 18.26 1.22 5.58
C LYS A 141 18.31 0.88 7.07
N SER A 142 18.47 -0.41 7.36
CA SER A 142 18.53 -0.92 8.73
C SER A 142 19.36 -2.20 8.77
N SER A 143 20.09 -2.39 9.87
CA SER A 143 20.81 -3.62 10.19
C SER A 143 19.96 -4.63 10.97
N LYS A 144 18.73 -4.25 11.37
CA LYS A 144 17.83 -5.16 12.09
C LYS A 144 17.48 -6.37 11.20
N PRO A 145 17.43 -7.59 11.76
CA PRO A 145 16.90 -8.75 11.06
C PRO A 145 15.46 -8.49 10.60
N VAL A 146 15.11 -9.06 9.44
CA VAL A 146 13.78 -8.93 8.84
C VAL A 146 13.08 -10.28 8.92
N PHE A 147 11.90 -10.29 9.55
CA PHE A 147 11.02 -11.44 9.64
C PHE A 147 9.74 -11.20 8.87
N PHE A 148 9.09 -12.29 8.46
CA PHE A 148 7.92 -12.25 7.60
C PHE A 148 6.77 -12.98 8.26
N LYS A 149 5.61 -12.34 8.28
CA LYS A 149 4.40 -12.87 8.88
C LYS A 149 3.27 -12.85 7.86
N LYS A 150 2.77 -14.03 7.51
CA LYS A 150 1.58 -14.12 6.67
C LYS A 150 0.35 -13.71 7.49
N VAL A 151 -0.47 -12.82 6.92
CA VAL A 151 -1.68 -12.29 7.54
C VAL A 151 -2.87 -12.38 6.58
N ASN A 152 -4.07 -12.16 7.13
CA ASN A 152 -5.27 -12.00 6.31
C ASN A 152 -5.26 -10.63 5.62
N LYS A 153 -5.72 -10.60 4.37
CA LYS A 153 -5.90 -9.37 3.61
C LYS A 153 -6.86 -8.42 4.34
N ILE A 154 -6.44 -7.17 4.51
CA ILE A 154 -7.32 -6.08 4.97
C ILE A 154 -8.26 -5.69 3.84
N ASN A 155 -9.56 -5.97 4.04
CA ASN A 155 -10.64 -5.61 3.12
C ASN A 155 -11.50 -4.46 3.63
N ASN A 156 -11.13 -3.86 4.78
CA ASN A 156 -11.82 -2.72 5.37
C ASN A 156 -10.88 -1.52 5.39
N TYR A 157 -11.22 -0.48 4.63
CA TYR A 157 -10.44 0.74 4.52
C TYR A 157 -11.32 1.89 4.02
N ALA A 158 -10.84 3.12 4.21
CA ALA A 158 -11.41 4.29 3.59
C ALA A 158 -10.34 5.01 2.77
N THR A 159 -10.65 5.36 1.52
CA THR A 159 -9.83 6.26 0.72
C THR A 159 -10.51 7.63 0.67
N ILE A 160 -9.79 8.68 1.03
CA ILE A 160 -10.25 10.07 0.96
C ILE A 160 -9.34 10.86 0.03
N GLY A 161 -9.90 11.85 -0.65
CA GLY A 161 -9.05 12.77 -1.38
C GLY A 161 -9.71 14.04 -1.86
N THR A 162 -8.90 14.92 -2.44
CA THR A 162 -9.34 16.09 -3.20
C THR A 162 -8.83 16.00 -4.62
N TYR A 163 -9.66 16.39 -5.57
CA TYR A 163 -9.31 16.43 -6.98
C TYR A 163 -9.73 17.75 -7.64
N VAL A 164 -8.97 18.20 -8.63
CA VAL A 164 -9.26 19.40 -9.44
C VAL A 164 -8.86 19.13 -10.90
N GLY A 165 -9.74 19.39 -11.86
CA GLY A 165 -9.50 19.12 -13.29
C GLY A 165 -8.34 19.92 -13.86
N GLU A 166 -8.29 21.22 -13.55
CA GLU A 166 -7.25 22.16 -13.97
C GLU A 166 -5.97 22.10 -13.13
N CYS A 167 -5.72 20.96 -12.49
CA CYS A 167 -4.48 20.79 -11.79
C CYS A 167 -3.26 20.92 -12.73
N SER A 168 -2.37 21.85 -12.41
CA SER A 168 -0.99 21.88 -12.90
C SER A 168 0.01 21.61 -11.76
N GLY A 169 0.93 20.66 -11.96
CA GLY A 169 1.98 20.30 -10.98
C GLY A 169 1.88 18.87 -10.43
N SER A 170 2.90 18.42 -9.69
CA SER A 170 3.08 17.01 -9.32
C SER A 170 2.37 16.54 -8.04
N ASP A 171 1.55 17.38 -7.38
CA ASP A 171 0.97 17.09 -6.06
C ASP A 171 -0.35 17.83 -5.76
N CYS A 172 -1.11 18.23 -6.77
CA CYS A 172 -2.41 18.89 -6.55
C CYS A 172 -3.51 17.93 -6.08
N GLN A 173 -3.46 16.68 -6.54
CA GLN A 173 -4.40 15.61 -6.26
C GLN A 173 -3.93 14.94 -4.97
N GLN A 174 -4.76 14.93 -3.94
CA GLN A 174 -4.35 14.52 -2.61
C GLN A 174 -5.21 13.35 -2.18
N PHE A 175 -4.62 12.16 -2.14
CA PHE A 175 -5.36 10.93 -1.84
C PHE A 175 -4.66 10.14 -0.75
N PHE A 176 -5.44 9.75 0.24
CA PHE A 176 -4.98 8.97 1.37
C PHE A 176 -5.89 7.78 1.59
N ARG A 177 -5.31 6.63 1.92
CA ARG A 177 -6.04 5.46 2.37
C ARG A 177 -5.75 5.22 3.84
N ILE A 178 -6.81 5.12 4.61
CA ILE A 178 -6.81 4.90 6.05
C ILE A 178 -7.27 3.46 6.29
N GLU A 179 -6.44 2.71 7.00
CA GLU A 179 -6.71 1.34 7.41
C GLU A 179 -6.39 1.18 8.90
N LYS A 180 -6.82 0.05 9.49
CA LYS A 180 -6.52 -0.26 10.89
C LYS A 180 -5.01 -0.29 11.19
N GLU A 181 -4.21 -0.76 10.23
CA GLU A 181 -2.78 -1.00 10.47
C GLU A 181 -1.86 0.11 9.96
N LYS A 182 -2.31 0.98 9.06
CA LYS A 182 -1.48 2.03 8.46
C LYS A 182 -2.30 3.10 7.75
N VAL A 183 -1.62 4.21 7.43
CA VAL A 183 -2.08 5.21 6.46
C VAL A 183 -1.17 5.21 5.24
N LEU A 184 -1.77 5.22 4.05
CA LEU A 184 -1.07 5.38 2.77
C LEU A 184 -1.39 6.75 2.17
N ARG A 185 -0.41 7.38 1.52
CA ARG A 185 -0.58 8.46 0.55
C ARG A 185 -0.37 7.90 -0.86
N TYR A 186 -1.32 8.12 -1.75
CA TYR A 186 -1.13 7.80 -3.17
C TYR A 186 -0.38 8.91 -3.89
N LEU A 187 0.45 8.52 -4.87
CA LEU A 187 1.34 9.41 -5.60
C LEU A 187 0.88 9.53 -7.05
N LYS A 188 0.91 10.76 -7.59
CA LYS A 188 0.61 11.05 -9.00
C LYS A 188 -0.75 10.49 -9.46
N VAL A 189 -1.78 10.62 -8.61
CA VAL A 189 -3.14 10.23 -8.97
C VAL A 189 -3.64 11.12 -10.09
N ASN A 190 -4.07 10.54 -11.21
CA ASN A 190 -4.61 11.29 -12.34
C ASN A 190 -6.07 11.66 -12.09
N TYR A 191 -6.45 12.87 -12.50
CA TYR A 191 -7.84 13.30 -12.49
C TYR A 191 -8.74 12.32 -13.25
N GLY A 192 -9.90 12.00 -12.68
CA GLY A 192 -10.87 11.09 -13.28
C GLY A 192 -10.47 9.61 -13.28
N SER A 193 -9.28 9.24 -12.79
CA SER A 193 -8.80 7.86 -12.76
C SER A 193 -8.54 7.41 -11.33
N TYR A 194 -9.59 6.95 -10.65
CA TYR A 194 -9.57 6.59 -9.22
C TYR A 194 -9.61 5.08 -8.98
N ASP A 195 -8.84 4.31 -9.75
CA ASP A 195 -8.43 2.95 -9.39
C ASP A 195 -7.09 3.03 -8.66
N PHE A 196 -7.12 2.95 -7.34
CA PHE A 196 -5.92 3.16 -6.53
C PHE A 196 -4.89 2.03 -6.62
N ASN A 197 -5.24 0.87 -7.19
CA ASN A 197 -4.31 -0.25 -7.32
C ASN A 197 -3.22 0.00 -8.36
N GLN A 198 -3.42 0.96 -9.27
CA GLN A 198 -2.46 1.29 -10.33
C GLN A 198 -1.41 2.33 -9.89
N TYR A 199 -1.63 3.02 -8.76
CA TYR A 199 -0.76 4.11 -8.33
C TYR A 199 0.28 3.65 -7.33
N ASN A 200 1.45 4.29 -7.42
CA ASN A 200 2.45 4.20 -6.37
C ASN A 200 1.92 4.86 -5.09
N TYR A 201 2.42 4.41 -3.95
CA TYR A 201 2.03 4.91 -2.63
C TYR A 201 3.22 5.05 -1.68
N LYS A 202 3.03 5.85 -0.64
CA LYS A 202 3.90 5.97 0.53
C LYS A 202 3.11 5.63 1.79
N ALA A 203 3.57 4.67 2.58
CA ALA A 203 3.07 4.40 3.93
C ALA A 203 3.68 5.40 4.91
N LEU A 204 2.86 6.07 5.72
CA LEU A 204 3.27 7.24 6.50
C LEU A 204 3.90 6.93 7.87
N GLY A 205 4.13 5.67 8.21
CA GLY A 205 4.79 5.29 9.48
C GLY A 205 3.93 5.49 10.73
N PHE A 206 2.60 5.60 10.60
CA PHE A 206 1.69 5.66 11.75
C PHE A 206 0.34 4.97 11.46
N LYS A 207 -0.42 4.71 12.53
CA LYS A 207 -1.83 4.26 12.51
C LYS A 207 -2.72 5.45 12.83
N ASP A 208 -3.79 5.61 12.04
CA ASP A 208 -4.87 6.54 12.39
C ASP A 208 -5.95 5.82 13.20
N ASP A 209 -6.83 6.59 13.85
CA ASP A 209 -8.00 6.02 14.52
C ASP A 209 -9.10 5.73 13.49
N PHE A 210 -8.91 4.61 12.78
CA PHE A 210 -9.83 4.19 11.72
C PHE A 210 -11.26 4.01 12.25
N THR A 211 -11.43 3.47 13.46
CA THR A 211 -12.75 3.26 14.06
C THR A 211 -13.45 4.59 14.35
N ALA A 212 -12.74 5.58 14.91
CA ALA A 212 -13.29 6.91 15.14
C ALA A 212 -13.54 7.69 13.85
N PHE A 213 -12.80 7.42 12.77
CA PHE A 213 -13.11 7.96 11.46
C PHE A 213 -14.41 7.35 10.90
N LEU A 214 -14.56 6.02 10.97
CA LEU A 214 -15.75 5.33 10.47
C LEU A 214 -17.04 5.74 11.18
N SER A 215 -16.99 6.05 12.48
CA SER A 215 -18.17 6.48 13.24
C SER A 215 -18.75 7.82 12.79
N LYS A 216 -18.00 8.59 11.99
CA LYS A 216 -18.43 9.87 11.41
C LYS A 216 -19.13 9.72 10.06
N ILE A 217 -19.16 8.51 9.47
CA ILE A 217 -19.80 8.27 8.18
C ILE A 217 -21.32 8.40 8.34
N PRO A 218 -22.00 9.26 7.57
CA PRO A 218 -23.45 9.40 7.59
C PRO A 218 -24.17 8.11 7.22
N THR A 219 -25.33 7.86 7.84
CA THR A 219 -26.20 6.72 7.50
C THR A 219 -26.61 6.71 6.03
N GLU A 220 -26.75 7.88 5.42
CA GLU A 220 -27.04 8.05 3.98
C GLU A 220 -25.95 7.44 3.09
N ILE A 221 -24.68 7.61 3.45
CA ILE A 221 -23.56 7.00 2.71
C ILE A 221 -23.47 5.51 3.04
N ALA A 222 -23.68 5.13 4.30
CA ALA A 222 -23.68 3.72 4.70
C ALA A 222 -24.79 2.89 4.02
N ALA A 223 -25.92 3.53 3.67
CA ALA A 223 -27.01 2.90 2.96
C ALA A 223 -26.70 2.59 1.48
N LEU A 224 -25.64 3.17 0.89
CA LEU A 224 -25.29 2.97 -0.52
C LEU A 224 -24.78 1.55 -0.83
N LYS A 225 -24.18 0.86 0.14
CA LYS A 225 -23.80 -0.57 0.07
C LYS A 225 -23.19 -1.01 -1.26
N GLY A 226 -22.09 -0.39 -1.68
CA GLY A 226 -21.39 -0.74 -2.92
C GLY A 226 -21.75 0.12 -4.13
N GLN A 227 -22.66 1.08 -3.97
CA GLN A 227 -23.03 2.01 -5.04
C GLN A 227 -22.10 3.22 -5.10
N THR A 228 -22.07 3.86 -6.27
CA THR A 228 -21.44 5.15 -6.48
C THR A 228 -22.51 6.25 -6.42
N LYS A 229 -22.23 7.35 -5.72
CA LYS A 229 -23.10 8.53 -5.69
C LYS A 229 -22.29 9.82 -5.84
N THR A 230 -22.82 10.77 -6.58
CA THR A 230 -22.31 12.15 -6.63
C THR A 230 -23.30 13.05 -5.90
N PHE A 231 -22.79 13.95 -5.07
CA PHE A 231 -23.56 15.01 -4.44
C PHE A 231 -23.09 16.37 -4.96
N GLY A 232 -24.03 17.18 -5.46
CA GLY A 232 -23.72 18.44 -6.15
C GLY A 232 -23.15 18.25 -7.55
N SER A 233 -22.35 19.22 -8.02
CA SER A 233 -21.70 19.21 -9.33
C SER A 233 -20.19 19.47 -9.17
N PRO A 234 -19.43 18.51 -8.61
CA PRO A 234 -18.01 18.70 -8.37
C PRO A 234 -17.28 19.17 -9.62
N ASP A 235 -16.38 20.13 -9.45
CA ASP A 235 -15.53 20.69 -10.51
C ASP A 235 -16.28 21.45 -11.63
N SER A 236 -17.56 21.76 -11.48
CA SER A 236 -18.32 22.52 -12.51
C SER A 236 -17.92 23.99 -12.63
N HIS A 237 -17.25 24.56 -11.64
CA HIS A 237 -16.63 25.89 -11.68
C HIS A 237 -15.11 25.83 -11.42
N ASP A 238 -14.46 24.74 -11.85
CA ASP A 238 -13.02 24.49 -11.71
C ASP A 238 -12.50 24.47 -10.26
N GLN A 239 -13.40 24.37 -9.28
CA GLN A 239 -13.05 24.28 -7.86
C GLN A 239 -12.49 22.91 -7.46
N GLY A 240 -12.72 21.88 -8.28
CA GLY A 240 -12.53 20.50 -7.90
C GLY A 240 -13.65 19.87 -7.08
N GLY A 241 -13.31 18.80 -6.39
CA GLY A 241 -14.22 18.01 -5.57
C GLY A 241 -13.50 17.20 -4.51
N ILE A 242 -14.31 16.60 -3.64
CA ILE A 242 -13.87 15.70 -2.59
C ILE A 242 -14.28 14.29 -2.95
N TYR A 243 -13.37 13.36 -2.72
CA TYR A 243 -13.53 11.94 -2.98
C TYR A 243 -13.60 11.17 -1.67
N PHE A 244 -14.53 10.22 -1.62
CA PHE A 244 -14.61 9.24 -0.56
C PHE A 244 -14.90 7.86 -1.14
N GLU A 245 -14.10 6.88 -0.77
CA GLU A 245 -14.34 5.47 -1.04
C GLU A 245 -14.29 4.71 0.29
N TRP A 246 -15.26 3.83 0.49
CA TRP A 246 -15.33 3.00 1.68
C TRP A 246 -15.48 1.55 1.27
N SER A 247 -14.47 0.74 1.64
CA SER A 247 -14.54 -0.71 1.47
C SER A 247 -14.95 -1.37 2.78
N GLN A 248 -16.00 -2.17 2.73
CA GLN A 248 -16.50 -2.98 3.84
C GLN A 248 -16.58 -4.43 3.40
N GLY A 249 -15.68 -5.27 3.94
CA GLY A 249 -15.59 -6.68 3.56
C GLY A 249 -15.36 -6.88 2.06
N GLY A 250 -14.73 -5.91 1.38
CA GLY A 250 -14.51 -5.93 -0.07
C GLY A 250 -15.62 -5.27 -0.90
N VAL A 251 -16.78 -4.95 -0.32
CA VAL A 251 -17.83 -4.17 -1.00
C VAL A 251 -17.44 -2.69 -0.98
N MET A 252 -17.36 -2.06 -2.14
CA MET A 252 -16.79 -0.72 -2.32
C MET A 252 -17.87 0.32 -2.64
N THR A 253 -18.16 1.21 -1.69
CA THR A 253 -19.01 2.40 -1.89
C THR A 253 -18.15 3.58 -2.31
N LYS A 254 -18.55 4.33 -3.35
CA LYS A 254 -17.85 5.54 -3.80
C LYS A 254 -18.75 6.76 -3.71
N VAL A 255 -18.20 7.88 -3.26
CA VAL A 255 -18.90 9.14 -3.13
C VAL A 255 -18.02 10.27 -3.67
N TYR A 256 -18.61 11.07 -4.57
CA TYR A 256 -18.05 12.32 -5.05
C TYR A 256 -18.85 13.46 -4.44
N LEU A 257 -18.18 14.42 -3.82
CA LEU A 257 -18.80 15.55 -3.14
C LEU A 257 -18.33 16.84 -3.80
N ASP A 258 -19.27 17.69 -4.17
CA ASP A 258 -18.99 19.06 -4.54
C ASP A 258 -18.47 19.84 -3.31
N ILE A 259 -17.51 20.72 -3.54
CA ILE A 259 -16.99 21.62 -2.50
C ILE A 259 -18.09 22.56 -2.05
N ASP A 260 -18.89 23.08 -2.99
CA ASP A 260 -20.02 23.94 -2.67
C ASP A 260 -21.15 23.11 -2.05
N ASN A 261 -21.95 23.76 -1.20
CA ASN A 261 -23.14 23.12 -0.66
C ASN A 261 -24.25 23.17 -1.70
N SER A 262 -24.83 22.01 -1.99
CA SER A 262 -25.94 21.85 -2.94
C SER A 262 -27.19 21.29 -2.24
N ALA A 263 -28.35 21.42 -2.87
CA ALA A 263 -29.63 21.03 -2.26
C ALA A 263 -29.74 19.54 -1.92
N ASP A 264 -28.97 18.69 -2.59
CA ASP A 264 -28.88 17.24 -2.36
C ASP A 264 -27.87 16.84 -1.28
N GLN A 265 -27.08 17.79 -0.75
CA GLN A 265 -26.22 17.58 0.40
C GLN A 265 -26.99 17.89 1.68
N THR A 266 -27.41 16.84 2.40
CA THR A 266 -28.00 17.01 3.73
C THR A 266 -26.99 17.59 4.71
N GLN A 267 -27.46 18.08 5.86
CA GLN A 267 -26.57 18.61 6.91
C GLN A 267 -25.49 17.59 7.33
N ASN A 268 -25.83 16.29 7.36
CA ASN A 268 -24.88 15.23 7.69
C ASN A 268 -23.81 15.05 6.61
N ILE A 269 -24.20 15.16 5.33
CA ILE A 269 -23.25 15.14 4.20
C ILE A 269 -22.31 16.34 4.26
N ILE A 270 -22.84 17.54 4.53
CA ILE A 270 -22.05 18.76 4.67
C ILE A 270 -21.04 18.64 5.82
N LEU A 271 -21.46 18.12 6.98
CA LEU A 271 -20.56 17.88 8.12
C LEU A 271 -19.49 16.84 7.80
N PHE A 272 -19.86 15.75 7.14
CA PHE A 272 -18.91 14.70 6.77
C PHE A 272 -17.91 15.17 5.70
N LYS A 273 -18.36 15.99 4.75
CA LYS A 273 -17.48 16.68 3.78
C LYS A 273 -16.37 17.44 4.51
N LYS A 274 -16.73 18.20 5.55
CA LYS A 274 -15.76 18.88 6.41
C LYS A 274 -14.84 17.92 7.16
N VAL A 275 -15.36 16.82 7.70
CA VAL A 275 -14.53 15.77 8.34
C VAL A 275 -13.46 15.24 7.39
N ILE A 276 -13.81 14.99 6.12
CA ILE A 276 -12.86 14.54 5.11
C ILE A 276 -11.80 15.61 4.83
N GLN A 277 -12.21 16.86 4.60
CA GLN A 277 -11.27 17.96 4.35
C GLN A 277 -10.28 18.16 5.49
N ASP A 278 -10.78 18.19 6.73
CA ASP A 278 -9.96 18.36 7.93
C ASP A 278 -8.99 17.18 8.09
N LYS A 279 -9.44 15.94 7.82
CA LYS A 279 -8.57 14.76 7.85
C LYS A 279 -7.51 14.80 6.75
N ILE A 280 -7.85 15.22 5.53
CA ILE A 280 -6.86 15.39 4.45
C ILE A 280 -5.81 16.44 4.86
N ALA A 281 -6.23 17.58 5.42
CA ALA A 281 -5.32 18.60 5.92
C ALA A 281 -4.39 18.06 7.01
N GLU A 282 -4.92 17.29 7.97
CA GLU A 282 -4.13 16.62 9.00
C GLU A 282 -3.08 15.67 8.38
N LEU A 283 -3.52 14.78 7.48
CA LEU A 283 -2.64 13.76 6.89
C LEU A 283 -1.54 14.37 6.02
N LYS A 284 -1.80 15.50 5.34
CA LYS A 284 -0.79 16.25 4.59
C LYS A 284 0.39 16.69 5.46
N THR A 285 0.15 17.07 6.71
CA THR A 285 1.23 17.50 7.63
C THR A 285 2.15 16.36 8.05
N LYS A 286 1.71 15.12 7.86
CA LYS A 286 2.43 13.89 8.24
C LYS A 286 3.05 13.16 7.02
N ALA A 287 2.86 13.68 5.80
CA ALA A 287 3.12 12.97 4.56
C ALA A 287 4.45 13.29 3.88
#